data_AF-A0A3M9XR03-F1
#
_entry.id   AF-A0A3M9XR03-F1
#
_cell.length_a   1.000
_cell.length_b   1.000
_cell.length_c   1.000
_cell.angle_alpha   90.00
_cell.angle_beta   90.00
_cell.angle_gamma   90.00
#
_symmetry.space_group_name_H-M   'P 1'
#
loop_
_entity.id
_entity.type
_entity.pdbx_description
1 polymer ?
#
loop_
_entity_poly.entity_id
_entity_poly.type
_entity_poly.pdbx_seq_one_letter_code
_entity_poly.pdbx_strand_id
1 'polypeptide(L)'
;MEELTSNVVSETKLDPTVAKAAIGLVLGFLRDKDTTGNMQVMIAKMPRAQQDIETAQSVGDGGVTQVIEGMTSFIGHGRADVNILAGQLEKLGISEAQTDALVREVVKRAENILGAEGAEKIRNILPALRERTDSPTDLRKRA
;
A
#
# COMPACT_ATOMS: atom_id res chain seq x y z
N MET A 1 3.63 11.05 -9.97
CA MET A 1 4.46 10.60 -8.85
C MET A 1 4.91 11.76 -7.98
N GLU A 2 5.56 12.77 -8.54
CA GLU A 2 6.18 13.86 -7.75
C GLU A 2 5.20 14.60 -6.83
N GLU A 3 3.99 14.92 -7.31
CA GLU A 3 2.96 15.54 -6.48
C GLU A 3 2.53 14.65 -5.31
N LEU A 4 2.32 13.34 -5.56
CA LEU A 4 1.97 12.38 -4.51
C LEU A 4 3.11 12.25 -3.48
N THR A 5 4.36 12.19 -3.94
CA THR A 5 5.53 12.17 -3.05
C THR A 5 5.63 13.44 -2.21
N SER A 6 5.40 14.60 -2.81
CA SER A 6 5.44 15.89 -2.10
C SER A 6 4.38 15.96 -1.00
N ASN A 7 3.14 15.56 -1.29
CA ASN A 7 2.07 15.54 -0.29
C ASN A 7 2.38 14.57 0.84
N VAL A 8 2.84 13.35 0.51
CA VAL A 8 3.20 12.35 1.52
C VAL A 8 4.32 12.86 2.42
N VAL A 9 5.38 13.45 1.88
CA VAL A 9 6.46 14.06 2.66
C VAL A 9 5.92 15.17 3.57
N SER A 10 5.02 16.01 3.08
CA SER A 10 4.42 17.10 3.87
C SER A 10 3.66 16.57 5.08
N GLU A 11 2.85 15.53 4.88
CA GLU A 11 1.98 14.93 5.91
C GLU A 11 2.74 14.04 6.89
N THR A 12 3.70 13.26 6.41
CA THR A 12 4.38 12.22 7.20
C THR A 12 5.73 12.66 7.77
N LYS A 13 6.29 13.77 7.24
CA LYS A 13 7.66 14.23 7.51
C LYS A 13 8.75 13.20 7.19
N LEU A 14 8.44 12.22 6.34
CA LEU A 14 9.41 11.22 5.87
C LEU A 14 10.43 11.85 4.92
N ASP A 15 11.61 11.24 4.86
CA ASP A 15 12.58 11.54 3.80
C ASP A 15 11.94 11.31 2.42
N PRO A 16 12.16 12.18 1.42
CA PRO A 16 11.58 12.02 0.09
C PRO A 16 11.89 10.68 -0.57
N THR A 17 13.07 10.10 -0.31
CA THR A 17 13.47 8.79 -0.84
C THR A 17 12.67 7.67 -0.19
N VAL A 18 12.50 7.74 1.15
CA VAL A 18 11.69 6.78 1.92
C VAL A 18 10.22 6.89 1.53
N ALA A 19 9.68 8.09 1.44
CA ALA A 19 8.30 8.34 1.00
C ALA A 19 8.05 7.78 -0.40
N LYS A 20 9.01 7.98 -1.32
CA LYS A 20 8.92 7.48 -2.69
C LYS A 20 8.93 5.94 -2.76
N ALA A 21 9.81 5.29 -2.01
CA ALA A 21 9.83 3.84 -1.89
C ALA A 21 8.53 3.29 -1.29
N ALA A 22 8.02 3.93 -0.23
CA ALA A 22 6.77 3.56 0.41
C ALA A 22 5.57 3.66 -0.54
N ILE A 23 5.48 4.74 -1.30
CA ILE A 23 4.46 4.92 -2.35
C ILE A 23 4.56 3.79 -3.37
N GLY A 24 5.77 3.46 -3.84
CA GLY A 24 5.98 2.38 -4.80
C GLY A 24 5.48 1.02 -4.28
N LEU A 25 5.77 0.67 -3.03
CA LEU A 25 5.28 -0.55 -2.39
C LEU A 25 3.75 -0.58 -2.31
N VAL A 26 3.12 0.50 -1.85
CA VAL A 26 1.66 0.59 -1.74
C VAL A 26 0.98 0.52 -3.10
N LEU A 27 1.50 1.22 -4.11
CA LEU A 27 0.94 1.20 -5.47
C LEU A 27 1.08 -0.18 -6.12
N GLY A 28 2.22 -0.86 -5.93
CA GLY A 28 2.43 -2.23 -6.40
C GLY A 28 1.46 -3.21 -5.74
N PHE A 29 1.32 -3.12 -4.41
CA PHE A 29 0.36 -3.93 -3.66
C PHE A 29 -1.08 -3.72 -4.15
N LEU A 30 -1.52 -2.47 -4.28
CA LEU A 30 -2.88 -2.16 -4.75
C LEU A 30 -3.12 -2.63 -6.18
N ARG A 31 -2.13 -2.52 -7.06
CA ARG A 31 -2.20 -3.05 -8.43
C ARG A 31 -2.41 -4.56 -8.43
N ASP A 32 -1.69 -5.28 -7.60
CA ASP A 32 -1.77 -6.74 -7.55
C ASP A 32 -3.09 -7.24 -6.92
N LYS A 33 -3.73 -6.40 -6.10
CA LYS A 33 -5.06 -6.68 -5.49
C LYS A 33 -6.24 -6.19 -6.31
N ASP A 34 -6.03 -5.24 -7.20
CA ASP A 34 -7.10 -4.67 -8.01
C ASP A 34 -7.47 -5.58 -9.18
N THR A 35 -8.64 -6.21 -9.09
CA THR A 35 -9.19 -7.04 -10.18
C THR A 35 -9.90 -6.22 -11.25
N THR A 36 -10.08 -4.90 -11.03
CA THR A 36 -10.87 -4.03 -11.91
C THR A 36 -10.03 -3.28 -12.95
N GLY A 37 -8.70 -3.26 -12.80
CA GLY A 37 -7.78 -2.54 -13.69
C GLY A 37 -7.68 -1.02 -13.45
N ASN A 38 -8.42 -0.50 -12.48
CA ASN A 38 -8.40 0.89 -12.05
C ASN A 38 -7.00 1.36 -11.62
N MET A 39 -6.29 0.51 -10.87
CA MET A 39 -4.92 0.80 -10.45
C MET A 39 -3.96 0.88 -11.63
N GLN A 40 -4.14 0.03 -12.64
CA GLN A 40 -3.34 0.08 -13.85
C GLN A 40 -3.56 1.38 -14.63
N VAL A 41 -4.82 1.83 -14.74
CA VAL A 41 -5.15 3.14 -15.33
C VAL A 41 -4.55 4.29 -14.53
N MET A 42 -4.62 4.23 -13.20
CA MET A 42 -4.02 5.25 -12.33
C MET A 42 -2.50 5.33 -12.50
N ILE A 43 -1.81 4.18 -12.46
CA ILE A 43 -0.36 4.08 -12.63
C ILE A 43 0.05 4.60 -14.02
N ALA A 44 -0.68 4.22 -15.07
CA ALA A 44 -0.42 4.70 -16.43
C ALA A 44 -0.55 6.23 -16.58
N LYS A 45 -1.45 6.85 -15.81
CA LYS A 45 -1.64 8.31 -15.76
C LYS A 45 -0.61 9.03 -14.86
N MET A 46 0.26 8.29 -14.18
CA MET A 46 1.27 8.86 -13.29
C MET A 46 2.67 8.67 -13.90
N PRO A 47 3.31 9.75 -14.40
CA PRO A 47 4.68 9.68 -14.90
C PRO A 47 5.62 9.10 -13.85
N ARG A 48 6.51 8.20 -14.29
CA ARG A 48 7.51 7.48 -13.47
C ARG A 48 6.94 6.52 -12.41
N ALA A 49 5.62 6.39 -12.28
CA ALA A 49 5.02 5.50 -11.26
C ALA A 49 5.44 4.05 -11.42
N GLN A 50 5.47 3.55 -12.66
CA GLN A 50 5.91 2.18 -12.93
C GLN A 50 7.36 1.95 -12.48
N GLN A 51 8.28 2.84 -12.86
CA GLN A 51 9.70 2.74 -12.51
C GLN A 51 9.92 2.79 -10.99
N ASP A 52 9.14 3.64 -10.31
CA ASP A 52 9.24 3.82 -8.86
C ASP A 52 8.67 2.60 -8.10
N ILE A 53 7.61 1.97 -8.61
CA ILE A 53 7.08 0.70 -8.11
C ILE A 53 8.13 -0.40 -8.26
N GLU A 54 8.71 -0.55 -9.45
CA GLU A 54 9.74 -1.55 -9.72
C GLU A 54 10.95 -1.39 -8.81
N THR A 55 11.43 -0.15 -8.65
CA THR A 55 12.54 0.19 -7.75
C THR A 55 12.20 -0.16 -6.30
N ALA A 56 11.01 0.19 -5.84
CA ALA A 56 10.57 -0.08 -4.47
C ALA A 56 10.47 -1.58 -4.18
N GLN A 57 9.98 -2.36 -5.13
CA GLN A 57 9.90 -3.82 -5.02
C GLN A 57 11.29 -4.45 -4.96
N SER A 58 12.26 -3.97 -5.74
CA SER A 58 13.65 -4.45 -5.66
C SER A 58 14.36 -4.10 -4.35
N VAL A 59 14.00 -2.99 -3.70
CA VAL A 59 14.58 -2.58 -2.40
C VAL A 59 13.92 -3.31 -1.22
N GLY A 60 12.61 -3.59 -1.31
CA GLY A 60 11.88 -4.39 -0.31
C GLY A 60 12.21 -5.89 -0.35
N ASP A 61 12.78 -6.35 -1.46
CA ASP A 61 13.21 -7.72 -1.74
C ASP A 61 14.71 -7.92 -1.50
N GLY A 62 15.22 -7.36 -0.40
CA GLY A 62 16.52 -7.72 0.14
C GLY A 62 16.56 -9.19 0.57
N GLY A 63 16.71 -10.10 -0.40
CA GLY A 63 17.13 -11.49 -0.19
C GLY A 63 16.06 -12.58 -0.17
N VAL A 64 14.83 -12.36 -0.67
CA VAL A 64 13.80 -13.42 -0.67
C VAL A 64 13.35 -13.88 -2.06
N THR A 65 13.74 -13.20 -3.14
CA THR A 65 13.43 -13.62 -4.52
C THR A 65 13.87 -15.06 -4.83
N GLN A 66 14.96 -15.56 -4.24
CA GLN A 66 15.48 -16.90 -4.56
C GLN A 66 14.82 -18.05 -3.79
N VAL A 67 13.91 -17.77 -2.84
CA VAL A 67 13.21 -18.83 -2.08
C VAL A 67 11.70 -18.84 -2.36
N ILE A 68 11.15 -17.79 -2.98
CA ILE A 68 9.69 -17.67 -3.21
C ILE A 68 9.22 -18.34 -4.52
N GLU A 69 10.11 -18.72 -5.44
CA GLU A 69 9.71 -19.60 -6.57
C GLU A 69 9.21 -20.98 -6.10
N GLY A 70 9.49 -21.38 -4.85
CA GLY A 70 8.98 -22.61 -4.23
C GLY A 70 7.80 -22.43 -3.24
N MET A 71 7.38 -21.19 -2.93
CA MET A 71 6.32 -20.90 -1.95
C MET A 71 5.13 -20.12 -2.54
N THR A 72 4.99 -20.08 -3.86
CA THR A 72 3.78 -19.59 -4.55
C THR A 72 2.47 -20.29 -4.12
N SER A 73 2.55 -21.38 -3.35
CA SER A 73 1.42 -22.03 -2.67
C SER A 73 0.91 -21.33 -1.40
N PHE A 74 1.53 -20.24 -0.92
CA PHE A 74 1.07 -19.47 0.25
C PHE A 74 0.55 -18.07 -0.11
N ILE A 75 -0.04 -17.90 -1.30
CA ILE A 75 -0.90 -16.75 -1.62
C ILE A 75 -2.20 -16.92 -0.81
N GLY A 76 -2.10 -16.63 0.49
CA GLY A 76 -3.23 -16.58 1.42
C GLY A 76 -3.96 -15.26 1.25
N HIS A 77 -5.10 -15.31 0.57
CA HIS A 77 -6.05 -14.20 0.40
C HIS A 77 -6.12 -13.27 1.62
N GLY A 78 -5.79 -11.99 1.41
CA GLY A 78 -6.25 -10.86 2.23
C GLY A 78 -5.25 -10.41 3.27
N ARG A 79 -5.16 -11.12 4.41
CA ARG A 79 -4.47 -10.62 5.62
C ARG A 79 -2.95 -10.82 5.59
N ALA A 80 -2.47 -11.88 4.95
CA ALA A 80 -1.03 -12.16 4.85
C ALA A 80 -0.33 -11.09 3.99
N ASP A 81 -0.94 -10.70 2.88
CA ASP A 81 -0.36 -9.73 1.95
C ASP A 81 -0.27 -8.33 2.58
N VAL A 82 -1.27 -7.95 3.37
CA VAL A 82 -1.24 -6.68 4.11
C VAL A 82 -0.15 -6.68 5.18
N ASN A 83 0.05 -7.78 5.89
CA ASN A 83 1.13 -7.90 6.87
C ASN A 83 2.52 -7.84 6.21
N ILE A 84 2.65 -8.38 4.99
CA ILE A 84 3.88 -8.26 4.20
C ILE A 84 4.15 -6.78 3.87
N LEU A 85 3.14 -6.05 3.36
CA LEU A 85 3.27 -4.62 3.08
C LEU A 85 3.65 -3.83 4.35
N ALA A 86 2.95 -4.08 5.47
CA ALA A 86 3.25 -3.43 6.74
C ALA A 86 4.70 -3.69 7.18
N GLY A 87 5.15 -4.96 7.13
CA GLY A 87 6.52 -5.31 7.47
C GLY A 87 7.57 -4.68 6.53
N GLN A 88 7.25 -4.49 5.24
CA GLN A 88 8.13 -3.77 4.31
C GLN A 88 8.21 -2.26 4.64
N LEU A 89 7.09 -1.64 5.00
CA LEU A 89 7.06 -0.24 5.42
C LEU A 89 7.80 -0.03 6.75
N GLU A 90 7.63 -0.93 7.71
CA GLU A 90 8.36 -0.91 8.98
C GLU A 90 9.88 -1.04 8.78
N LYS A 91 10.34 -1.87 7.83
CA LYS A 91 11.77 -1.95 7.45
C LYS A 91 12.32 -0.65 6.91
N LEU A 92 11.47 0.20 6.34
CA LEU A 92 11.83 1.55 5.89
C LEU A 92 11.77 2.58 7.04
N GLY A 93 11.47 2.15 8.26
CA GLY A 93 11.33 3.00 9.44
C GLY A 93 10.01 3.77 9.50
N ILE A 94 8.98 3.32 8.76
CA ILE A 94 7.69 4.00 8.66
C ILE A 94 6.76 3.48 9.76
N SER A 95 6.28 4.40 10.59
CA SER A 95 5.31 4.08 11.65
C SER A 95 3.91 3.83 11.11
N GLU A 96 3.06 3.15 11.88
CA GLU A 96 1.67 2.88 11.52
C GLU A 96 0.88 4.16 11.18
N ALA A 97 1.07 5.24 11.96
CA ALA A 97 0.43 6.53 11.69
C ALA A 97 0.88 7.16 10.36
N GLN A 98 2.15 6.98 9.98
CA GLN A 98 2.68 7.45 8.69
C GLN A 98 2.19 6.56 7.54
N THR A 99 2.05 5.25 7.75
CA THR A 99 1.43 4.32 6.80
C THR A 99 -0.02 4.72 6.53
N ASP A 100 -0.79 5.04 7.57
CA ASP A 100 -2.17 5.52 7.43
C ASP A 100 -2.24 6.83 6.62
N ALA A 101 -1.35 7.78 6.89
CA ALA A 101 -1.28 9.04 6.15
C ALA A 101 -0.88 8.82 4.67
N LEU A 102 0.10 7.96 4.41
CA LEU A 102 0.51 7.54 3.08
C LEU A 102 -0.67 6.94 2.29
N VAL A 103 -1.38 5.99 2.90
CA VAL A 103 -2.53 5.33 2.28
C VAL A 103 -3.64 6.33 1.96
N ARG A 104 -3.94 7.28 2.86
CA ARG A 104 -4.91 8.35 2.59
C ARG A 104 -4.54 9.19 1.38
N GLU A 105 -3.27 9.60 1.26
CA GLU A 105 -2.82 10.38 0.11
C GLU A 105 -2.87 9.59 -1.20
N VAL A 106 -2.57 8.28 -1.17
CA VAL A 106 -2.73 7.40 -2.35
C VAL A 106 -4.20 7.34 -2.78
N VAL A 107 -5.13 7.16 -1.83
CA VAL A 107 -6.58 7.12 -2.12
C VAL A 107 -7.08 8.46 -2.66
N LYS A 108 -6.65 9.57 -2.07
CA LYS A 108 -6.99 10.92 -2.54
C LYS A 108 -6.46 11.15 -3.95
N ARG A 109 -5.26 10.67 -4.25
CA ARG A 109 -4.70 10.74 -5.60
C ARG A 109 -5.49 9.88 -6.58
N ALA A 110 -5.94 8.71 -6.15
CA ALA A 110 -6.81 7.86 -6.96
C ALA A 110 -8.15 8.54 -7.26
N GLU A 111 -8.75 9.21 -6.27
CA GLU A 111 -9.99 9.98 -6.43
C GLU A 111 -9.83 11.10 -7.45
N ASN A 112 -8.70 11.82 -7.43
CA ASN A 112 -8.40 12.86 -8.42
C ASN A 112 -8.23 12.32 -9.85
N ILE A 113 -7.81 11.07 -10.02
CA ILE A 113 -7.48 10.48 -11.33
C ILE A 113 -8.64 9.65 -11.91
N LEU A 114 -9.33 8.91 -11.05
CA LEU A 114 -10.34 7.90 -11.39
C LEU A 114 -11.75 8.34 -10.98
N GLY A 115 -11.89 9.38 -10.17
CA GLY A 115 -13.14 9.80 -9.57
C GLY A 115 -13.50 9.01 -8.29
N ALA A 116 -14.60 9.42 -7.65
CA ALA A 116 -15.07 8.86 -6.39
C ALA A 116 -15.29 7.34 -6.44
N GLU A 117 -15.85 6.82 -7.55
CA GLU A 117 -16.12 5.38 -7.69
C GLU A 117 -14.82 4.54 -7.77
N GLY A 118 -13.80 5.04 -8.48
CA GLY A 118 -12.50 4.38 -8.53
C GLY A 118 -11.79 4.42 -7.17
N ALA A 119 -11.90 5.52 -6.45
CA ALA A 119 -11.35 5.65 -5.11
C ALA A 119 -12.03 4.72 -4.10
N GLU A 120 -13.36 4.58 -4.14
CA GLU A 120 -14.12 3.63 -3.33
C GLU A 120 -13.64 2.18 -3.54
N LYS A 121 -13.44 1.76 -4.79
CA LYS A 121 -12.92 0.43 -5.12
C LYS A 121 -11.53 0.19 -4.50
N ILE A 122 -10.66 1.20 -4.51
CA ILE A 122 -9.34 1.13 -3.86
C ILE A 122 -9.46 1.12 -2.34
N ARG A 123 -10.34 1.95 -1.76
CA ARG A 123 -10.66 1.96 -0.33
C ARG A 123 -11.16 0.61 0.18
N ASN A 124 -11.85 -0.15 -0.66
CA ASN A 124 -12.35 -1.49 -0.34
C ASN A 124 -11.28 -2.60 -0.38
N ILE A 125 -10.10 -2.34 -0.96
CA ILE A 125 -8.92 -3.23 -0.89
C ILE A 125 -8.16 -3.04 0.43
N LEU A 126 -8.13 -1.79 0.91
CA LEU A 126 -7.46 -1.37 2.14
C LEU A 126 -8.05 -1.85 3.48
N PRO A 127 -9.32 -2.30 3.66
CA PRO A 127 -9.86 -2.67 4.97
C PRO A 127 -9.13 -3.86 5.60
N ALA A 128 -8.41 -4.65 4.82
CA ALA A 128 -7.47 -5.65 5.34
C ALA A 128 -6.37 -5.04 6.25
N LEU A 129 -6.12 -3.72 6.18
CA LEU A 129 -5.30 -2.94 7.14
C LEU A 129 -6.10 -2.48 8.38
N ARG A 130 -7.40 -2.14 8.22
CA ARG A 130 -8.28 -1.61 9.29
C ARG A 130 -8.95 -2.66 10.17
N GLU A 131 -9.05 -3.91 9.73
CA GLU A 131 -9.53 -5.03 10.57
C GLU A 131 -8.62 -5.31 11.80
N ARG A 132 -7.51 -4.57 11.98
CA ARG A 132 -6.77 -4.50 13.25
C ARG A 132 -7.50 -3.70 14.34
N THR A 133 -8.40 -2.78 13.99
CA THR A 133 -9.04 -1.88 14.98
C THR A 133 -10.47 -2.30 15.35
N ASP A 134 -11.12 -3.15 14.55
CA ASP A 134 -12.48 -3.63 14.80
C ASP A 134 -12.53 -5.14 15.12
N SER A 135 -11.52 -5.67 15.81
CA SER A 135 -11.68 -6.98 16.44
C SER A 135 -12.65 -6.81 17.63
N PRO A 136 -13.84 -7.44 17.62
CA PRO A 136 -14.79 -7.35 18.71
C PRO A 136 -14.28 -8.16 19.91
N THR A 137 -13.37 -7.57 20.70
CA THR A 137 -12.99 -8.10 22.01
C THR A 137 -13.97 -7.66 23.11
N ASP A 138 -15.01 -6.89 22.76
CA ASP A 138 -16.03 -6.37 23.69
C ASP A 138 -17.29 -7.26 23.83
N LEU A 139 -17.13 -8.60 23.79
CA LEU A 139 -18.19 -9.54 24.18
C LEU A 139 -17.85 -10.40 25.42
N ARG A 140 -16.80 -10.04 26.16
CA ARG A 140 -16.58 -10.54 27.53
C ARG A 140 -16.93 -9.48 28.56
N LYS A 141 -18.21 -9.12 28.67
CA LYS A 141 -18.84 -8.62 29.91
C LYS A 141 -20.33 -8.37 29.70
N ARG A 142 -21.10 -9.44 29.59
CA ARG A 142 -22.46 -9.45 30.15
C ARG A 142 -22.62 -10.73 30.96
N ALA A 143 -22.61 -10.51 32.27
CA ALA A 143 -23.09 -11.44 33.28
C ALA A 143 -24.59 -11.70 33.10
#